data_AF-A0A2X4WXZ0-F1
#
_entry.id   AF-A0A2X4WXZ0-F1
#
_cell.length_a   1.000
_cell.length_b   1.000
_cell.length_c   1.000
_cell.angle_alpha   90.00
_cell.angle_beta   90.00
_cell.angle_gamma   90.00
#
_symmetry.space_group_name_H-M   'P 1'
#
loop_
_entity.id
_entity.type
_entity.pdbx_description
1 polymer ?
#
loop_
_entity_poly.entity_id
_entity_poly.type
_entity_poly.pdbx_seq_one_letter_code
_entity_poly.pdbx_strand_id
1 'polypeptide(L)'
;MFSPDGSRLSFTYNDHVMHELDPARDLRNVGVAVPLQGVNPPKQHPREYDGSHYCVLVSETTPQPQPGSDQINRAYEEGWVGQRGYLRPDGRQQRWALAFIGDTRSAAGEKLPEVFIVDLPRDDADYAKAGSRPLQGTPTHLPAPPLGVHQRRLTFTDGVVIPALSPHRAIGCAVRLMAA
;
A
#
# COMPACT_ATOMS: atom_id res chain seq x y z
N MET A 1 -2.42 4.94 -9.92
CA MET A 1 -3.26 4.41 -11.04
C MET A 1 -4.75 4.55 -10.72
N PHE A 2 -5.60 4.94 -11.68
CA PHE A 2 -7.05 5.01 -11.43
C PHE A 2 -7.67 3.62 -11.23
N SER A 3 -8.69 3.54 -10.38
CA SER A 3 -9.53 2.34 -10.26
C SER A 3 -10.23 2.03 -11.58
N PRO A 4 -10.67 0.77 -11.80
CA PRO A 4 -11.38 0.40 -13.02
C PRO A 4 -12.61 1.25 -13.35
N ASP A 5 -13.25 1.84 -12.34
CA ASP A 5 -14.40 2.74 -12.50
C ASP A 5 -14.03 4.23 -12.42
N GLY A 6 -12.74 4.57 -12.32
CA GLY A 6 -12.23 5.93 -12.28
C GLY A 6 -12.49 6.69 -10.97
N SER A 7 -13.16 6.09 -9.99
CA SER A 7 -13.58 6.77 -8.76
C SER A 7 -12.47 6.95 -7.72
N ARG A 8 -11.39 6.17 -7.80
CA ARG A 8 -10.29 6.15 -6.82
C ARG A 8 -8.95 6.18 -7.53
N LEU A 9 -7.92 6.64 -6.83
CA LEU A 9 -6.56 6.71 -7.35
C LEU A 9 -5.60 6.03 -6.37
N SER A 10 -4.84 5.04 -6.83
CA SER A 10 -3.67 4.53 -6.11
C SER A 10 -2.45 5.40 -6.37
N PHE A 11 -1.54 5.44 -5.41
CA PHE A 11 -0.25 6.11 -5.55
C PHE A 11 0.78 5.51 -4.60
N THR A 12 2.05 5.84 -4.83
CA THR A 12 3.11 5.62 -3.85
C THR A 12 3.42 6.91 -3.09
N TYR A 13 3.82 6.78 -1.84
CA TYR A 13 4.07 7.88 -0.92
C TYR A 13 5.39 7.67 -0.17
N ASN A 14 6.17 8.73 -0.10
CA ASN A 14 7.34 8.87 0.77
C ASN A 14 7.07 10.09 1.67
N ASP A 15 7.43 10.00 2.94
CA ASP A 15 7.15 11.03 3.93
C ASP A 15 8.37 11.93 4.11
N HIS A 16 8.22 13.22 3.81
CA HIS A 16 9.30 14.18 3.94
C HIS A 16 9.73 14.40 5.40
N VAL A 17 8.80 14.37 6.36
CA VAL A 17 9.10 14.50 7.79
C VAL A 17 9.93 13.33 8.27
N MET A 18 9.63 12.11 7.78
CA MET A 18 10.44 10.94 8.10
C MET A 18 11.83 11.00 7.47
N HIS A 19 11.93 11.49 6.23
CA HIS A 19 13.22 11.70 5.56
C HIS A 19 14.11 12.68 6.32
N GLU A 20 13.56 13.81 6.77
CA GLU A 20 14.30 14.80 7.57
C GLU A 20 14.74 14.25 8.93
N LEU A 21 13.93 13.38 9.54
CA LEU A 21 14.25 12.75 10.81
C LEU A 21 15.42 11.75 10.69
N ASP A 22 15.37 10.88 9.69
CA ASP A 22 16.42 9.89 9.40
C ASP A 22 16.20 9.34 7.98
N PRO A 23 17.20 9.38 7.07
CA PRO A 23 17.09 8.79 5.74
C PRO A 23 16.66 7.31 5.74
N ALA A 24 16.97 6.54 6.79
CA ALA A 24 16.53 5.15 6.93
C ALA A 24 15.01 5.01 7.16
N ARG A 25 14.31 6.10 7.52
CA ARG A 25 12.86 6.16 7.71
C ARG A 25 12.10 6.69 6.50
N ASP A 26 12.80 7.06 5.43
CA ASP A 26 12.22 7.44 4.14
C ASP A 26 11.68 6.20 3.39
N LEU A 27 10.66 5.58 3.98
CA LEU A 27 10.07 4.35 3.48
C LEU A 27 8.93 4.65 2.51
N ARG A 28 8.94 3.95 1.38
CA ARG A 28 7.88 4.05 0.39
C ARG A 28 6.70 3.18 0.77
N ASN A 29 5.52 3.78 0.80
CA ASN A 29 4.24 3.13 1.05
C ASN A 29 3.31 3.27 -0.14
N VAL A 30 2.24 2.47 -0.15
CA VAL A 30 1.13 2.59 -1.09
C VAL A 30 -0.03 3.29 -0.38
N GLY A 31 -0.66 4.21 -1.08
CA GLY A 31 -1.84 4.94 -0.62
C GLY A 31 -2.96 4.94 -1.65
N VAL A 32 -4.12 5.41 -1.21
CA VAL A 32 -5.32 5.58 -2.04
C VAL A 32 -5.97 6.92 -1.76
N ALA A 33 -6.42 7.58 -2.83
CA ALA A 33 -7.27 8.75 -2.78
C ALA A 33 -8.71 8.31 -3.08
N VAL A 34 -9.65 8.67 -2.19
CA VAL A 34 -11.06 8.28 -2.25
C VAL A 34 -11.98 9.51 -2.26
N PRO A 35 -13.17 9.42 -2.89
CA PRO A 35 -14.10 10.54 -3.01
C PRO A 35 -14.94 10.72 -1.73
N LEU A 36 -14.30 10.70 -0.56
CA LEU A 36 -14.97 10.85 0.74
C LEU A 36 -15.31 12.32 1.02
N GLN A 37 -14.30 13.19 1.01
CA GLN A 37 -14.44 14.62 1.25
C GLN A 37 -13.25 15.37 0.65
N GLY A 38 -13.47 16.65 0.33
CA GLY A 38 -12.38 17.55 -0.03
C GLY A 38 -11.49 17.86 1.19
N VAL A 39 -10.18 17.93 0.97
CA VAL A 39 -9.17 18.34 1.94
C VAL A 39 -8.82 19.79 1.66
N ASN A 40 -9.40 20.70 2.45
CA ASN A 40 -9.26 22.16 2.28
C ASN A 40 -8.56 22.77 3.50
N PRO A 41 -7.23 22.60 3.63
CA PRO A 41 -6.51 23.14 4.78
C PRO A 41 -6.51 24.68 4.74
N PRO A 42 -6.45 25.34 5.91
CA PRO A 42 -6.17 26.78 5.95
C PRO A 42 -4.86 27.08 5.23
N LYS A 43 -4.92 27.97 4.23
CA LYS A 43 -3.78 28.25 3.36
C LYS A 43 -2.75 29.13 4.09
N GLN A 44 -1.54 28.65 4.25
CA GLN A 44 -0.40 29.36 4.82
C GLN A 44 0.57 29.85 3.74
N HIS A 45 0.52 29.26 2.54
CA HIS A 45 1.37 29.63 1.41
C HIS A 45 0.60 29.63 0.07
N PRO A 46 0.88 30.55 -0.87
CA PRO A 46 0.14 30.64 -2.15
C PRO A 46 0.22 29.41 -3.07
N ARG A 47 1.14 28.48 -2.79
CA ARG A 47 1.29 27.21 -3.53
C ARG A 47 0.59 26.03 -2.84
N GLU A 48 -0.19 26.30 -1.81
CA GLU A 48 -1.06 25.30 -1.20
C GLU A 48 -2.36 25.22 -1.99
N TYR A 49 -2.74 23.98 -2.34
CA TYR A 49 -3.92 23.69 -3.12
C TYR A 49 -4.87 22.82 -2.31
N ASP A 50 -6.15 23.05 -2.51
CA ASP A 50 -7.19 22.19 -1.96
C ASP A 50 -7.18 20.85 -2.72
N GLY A 51 -7.38 19.76 -1.99
CA GLY A 51 -7.52 18.42 -2.54
C GLY A 51 -8.99 18.04 -2.68
N SER A 52 -9.38 17.47 -3.81
CA SER A 52 -10.76 16.96 -4.01
C SER A 52 -11.01 15.58 -3.40
N HIS A 53 -9.95 14.88 -2.99
CA HIS A 53 -10.01 13.51 -2.48
C HIS A 53 -9.37 13.41 -1.11
N TYR A 54 -9.87 12.45 -0.31
CA TYR A 54 -9.29 12.07 0.96
C TYR A 54 -8.23 10.99 0.72
N CYS A 55 -7.00 11.24 1.18
CA CYS A 55 -5.85 10.36 0.94
C CYS A 55 -5.42 9.65 2.22
N VAL A 56 -5.22 8.34 2.13
CA VAL A 56 -4.70 7.52 3.24
C VAL A 56 -3.68 6.52 2.73
N LEU A 57 -2.73 6.13 3.59
CA LEU A 57 -1.87 4.97 3.33
C LEU A 57 -2.66 3.69 3.57
N VAL A 58 -2.34 2.65 2.82
CA VAL A 58 -2.98 1.33 2.94
C VAL A 58 -1.97 0.21 3.14
N SER A 59 -0.67 0.54 3.04
CA SER A 59 0.42 -0.32 3.44
C SER A 59 1.07 0.16 4.74
N GLU A 60 1.74 -0.74 5.41
CA GLU A 60 2.62 -0.47 6.53
C GLU A 60 4.03 -0.98 6.21
N THR A 61 5.02 -0.16 6.56
CA THR A 61 6.44 -0.45 6.36
C THR A 61 7.23 -0.23 7.65
N THR A 62 8.33 -0.95 7.80
CA THR A 62 9.31 -0.80 8.89
C THR A 62 10.73 -0.71 8.32
N PRO A 63 11.62 0.14 8.88
CA PRO A 63 12.99 0.25 8.38
C PRO A 63 13.78 -1.06 8.44
N GLN A 64 13.45 -1.90 9.43
CA GLN A 64 14.14 -3.15 9.71
C GLN A 64 13.13 -4.30 9.81
N PRO A 65 12.71 -4.88 8.66
CA PRO A 65 11.82 -6.03 8.65
C PRO A 65 12.46 -7.20 9.39
N GLN A 66 11.68 -7.82 10.27
CA GLN A 66 12.08 -9.04 10.94
C GLN A 66 12.31 -10.16 9.89
N PRO A 67 13.49 -10.82 9.89
CA PRO A 67 13.76 -11.97 9.04
C PRO A 67 12.67 -13.06 9.14
N GLY A 68 12.21 -13.57 8.00
CA GLY A 68 11.18 -14.59 7.91
C GLY A 68 9.74 -14.12 8.17
N SER A 69 9.52 -12.83 8.42
CA SER A 69 8.19 -12.25 8.64
C SER A 69 7.56 -11.69 7.36
N ASP A 70 6.31 -11.22 7.48
CA ASP A 70 5.59 -10.49 6.43
C ASP A 70 5.81 -8.97 6.50
N GLN A 71 6.71 -8.51 7.39
CA GLN A 71 7.10 -7.11 7.43
C GLN A 71 7.85 -6.73 6.16
N ILE A 72 7.64 -5.49 5.70
CA ILE A 72 8.29 -4.95 4.52
C ILE A 72 8.94 -3.61 4.83
N ASN A 73 10.03 -3.27 4.15
CA ASN A 73 10.64 -1.94 4.23
C ASN A 73 10.30 -1.04 3.03
N ARG A 74 9.55 -1.57 2.05
CA ARG A 74 9.16 -0.84 0.85
C ARG A 74 7.92 -1.46 0.24
N ALA A 75 6.98 -0.64 -0.22
CA ALA A 75 5.84 -1.02 -1.04
C ALA A 75 5.85 -0.24 -2.38
N TYR A 76 5.67 -0.92 -3.51
CA TYR A 76 5.78 -0.33 -4.86
C TYR A 76 5.10 -1.18 -5.95
N GLU A 77 5.00 -0.68 -7.18
CA GLU A 77 4.29 -1.32 -8.31
C GLU A 77 2.85 -1.73 -7.96
N GLU A 78 2.04 -0.78 -7.48
CA GLU A 78 0.66 -1.08 -7.09
C GLU A 78 -0.30 -1.12 -8.27
N GLY A 79 -1.27 -2.05 -8.21
CA GLY A 79 -2.30 -2.22 -9.24
C GLY A 79 -3.64 -2.64 -8.64
N TRP A 80 -4.73 -2.18 -9.26
CA TRP A 80 -6.08 -2.56 -8.88
C TRP A 80 -6.40 -4.01 -9.25
N VAL A 81 -6.98 -4.75 -8.31
CA VAL A 81 -7.35 -6.16 -8.49
C VAL A 81 -8.67 -6.26 -9.24
N GLY A 82 -8.62 -6.74 -10.48
CA GLY A 82 -9.81 -7.06 -11.30
C GLY A 82 -10.68 -5.84 -11.65
N GLN A 83 -11.66 -6.02 -12.53
CA GLN A 83 -12.62 -4.93 -12.83
C GLN A 83 -13.69 -4.77 -11.75
N ARG A 84 -13.97 -5.83 -11.00
CA ARG A 84 -14.99 -5.87 -9.95
C ARG A 84 -14.42 -6.37 -8.63
N GLY A 85 -13.11 -6.26 -8.43
CA GLY A 85 -12.43 -6.90 -7.32
C GLY A 85 -12.31 -8.41 -7.51
N TYR A 86 -12.35 -9.15 -6.40
CA TYR A 86 -12.26 -10.62 -6.38
C TYR A 86 -13.28 -11.25 -5.42
N LEU A 87 -13.55 -12.55 -5.58
CA LEU A 87 -14.37 -13.31 -4.64
C LEU A 87 -13.51 -13.80 -3.47
N ARG A 88 -13.94 -13.48 -2.25
CA ARG A 88 -13.36 -14.04 -1.03
C ARG A 88 -13.75 -15.52 -0.91
N PRO A 89 -12.99 -16.33 -0.14
CA PRO A 89 -13.34 -17.74 0.11
C PRO A 89 -14.72 -17.95 0.73
N ASP A 90 -15.26 -16.95 1.42
CA ASP A 90 -16.61 -16.96 2.01
C ASP A 90 -17.73 -16.62 0.99
N GLY A 91 -17.39 -16.47 -0.28
CA GLY A 91 -18.31 -16.13 -1.37
C GLY A 91 -18.67 -14.65 -1.45
N ARG A 92 -18.24 -13.80 -0.51
CA ARG A 92 -18.49 -12.36 -0.58
C ARG A 92 -17.53 -11.71 -1.56
N GLN A 93 -18.03 -10.69 -2.26
CA GLN A 93 -17.22 -9.91 -3.18
C GLN A 93 -16.39 -8.88 -2.42
N GLN A 94 -15.06 -8.99 -2.49
CA GLN A 94 -14.16 -7.90 -2.13
C GLN A 94 -14.07 -6.94 -3.31
N ARG A 95 -14.83 -5.85 -3.26
CA ARG A 95 -14.95 -4.92 -4.40
C ARG A 95 -13.65 -4.18 -4.72
N TRP A 96 -12.93 -3.74 -3.69
CA TRP A 96 -11.73 -2.92 -3.86
C TRP A 96 -10.52 -3.59 -3.23
N ALA A 97 -9.50 -3.84 -4.02
CA ALA A 97 -8.22 -4.29 -3.50
C ALA A 97 -7.08 -3.79 -4.40
N LEU A 98 -5.93 -3.59 -3.77
CA LEU A 98 -4.68 -3.32 -4.47
C LEU A 98 -3.76 -4.51 -4.27
N ALA A 99 -3.07 -4.91 -5.32
CA ALA A 99 -1.90 -5.76 -5.24
C ALA A 99 -0.64 -4.91 -5.47
N PHE A 100 0.44 -5.20 -4.76
CA PHE A 100 1.69 -4.46 -4.87
C PHE A 100 2.87 -5.36 -4.50
N ILE A 101 4.08 -4.92 -4.82
CA ILE A 101 5.32 -5.58 -4.42
C ILE A 101 5.82 -4.99 -3.10
N GLY A 102 6.11 -5.85 -2.15
CA GLY A 102 6.70 -5.54 -0.86
C GLY A 102 8.05 -6.20 -0.67
N ASP A 103 9.05 -5.45 -0.23
CA ASP A 103 10.39 -5.98 0.06
C ASP A 103 10.43 -6.58 1.48
N THR A 104 10.39 -7.90 1.58
CA THR A 104 10.54 -8.67 2.83
C THR A 104 12.00 -9.06 3.09
N ARG A 105 12.28 -9.70 4.23
CA ARG A 105 13.59 -10.24 4.58
C ARG A 105 13.53 -11.75 4.78
N SER A 106 14.35 -12.52 4.05
CA SER A 106 14.46 -13.98 4.18
C SER A 106 14.97 -14.39 5.57
N ALA A 107 14.86 -15.67 5.91
CA ALA A 107 15.46 -16.19 7.15
C ALA A 107 16.98 -16.00 7.20
N ALA A 108 17.65 -16.04 6.04
CA ALA A 108 19.08 -15.75 5.90
C ALA A 108 19.41 -14.24 5.92
N GLY A 109 18.40 -13.38 5.99
CA GLY A 109 18.58 -11.93 6.09
C GLY A 109 18.64 -11.20 4.75
N GLU A 110 18.39 -11.89 3.63
CA GLU A 110 18.41 -11.33 2.27
C GLU A 110 17.09 -10.62 1.94
N LYS A 111 17.13 -9.64 1.02
CA LYS A 111 15.91 -8.95 0.58
C LYS A 111 15.14 -9.83 -0.40
N LEU A 112 13.85 -10.05 -0.15
CA LEU A 112 12.96 -10.81 -1.03
C LEU A 112 11.75 -9.97 -1.45
N PRO A 113 11.61 -9.62 -2.75
CA PRO A 113 10.42 -8.96 -3.26
C PRO A 113 9.25 -9.95 -3.35
N GLU A 114 8.11 -9.58 -2.77
CA GLU A 114 6.94 -10.45 -2.66
C GLU A 114 5.67 -9.70 -3.03
N VAL A 115 4.67 -10.42 -3.55
CA VAL A 115 3.37 -9.84 -3.87
C VAL A 115 2.54 -9.80 -2.60
N PHE A 116 1.96 -8.63 -2.32
CA PHE A 116 0.98 -8.40 -1.27
C PHE A 116 -0.35 -7.99 -1.88
N ILE A 117 -1.41 -8.23 -1.13
CA ILE A 117 -2.74 -7.69 -1.40
C ILE A 117 -3.22 -6.90 -0.18
N VAL A 118 -3.91 -5.80 -0.41
CA VAL A 118 -4.67 -5.09 0.61
C VAL A 118 -6.13 -4.98 0.19
N ASP A 119 -7.01 -5.44 1.07
CA ASP A 119 -8.45 -5.26 0.91
C ASP A 119 -8.84 -3.86 1.40
N LEU A 120 -9.54 -3.11 0.56
CA LEU A 120 -9.98 -1.76 0.90
C LEU A 120 -11.45 -1.76 1.35
N PRO A 121 -11.85 -0.82 2.22
CA PRO A 121 -13.24 -0.70 2.65
C PRO A 121 -14.20 -0.49 1.48
N ARG A 122 -15.43 -0.98 1.63
CA ARG A 122 -16.48 -0.77 0.65
C ARG A 122 -17.07 0.64 0.76
N ASP A 123 -17.26 1.10 2.01
CA ASP A 123 -17.87 2.39 2.32
C ASP A 123 -16.77 3.45 2.51
N ASP A 124 -16.92 4.60 1.86
CA ASP A 124 -15.87 5.63 1.85
C ASP A 124 -15.60 6.20 3.24
N ALA A 125 -16.61 6.25 4.12
CA ALA A 125 -16.46 6.73 5.50
C ALA A 125 -15.51 5.87 6.34
N ASP A 126 -15.31 4.60 5.99
CA ASP A 126 -14.43 3.71 6.72
C ASP A 126 -12.95 4.06 6.51
N TYR A 127 -12.60 4.74 5.41
CA TYR A 127 -11.24 5.21 5.18
C TYR A 127 -10.80 6.29 6.19
N ALA A 128 -11.75 7.00 6.81
CA ALA A 128 -11.45 8.02 7.82
C ALA A 128 -11.46 7.48 9.27
N LYS A 129 -11.60 6.16 9.46
CA LYS A 129 -11.56 5.53 10.79
C LYS A 129 -10.12 5.14 11.13
N ALA A 130 -9.53 5.83 12.10
CA ALA A 130 -8.22 5.47 12.63
C ALA A 130 -8.28 4.13 13.39
N GLY A 131 -7.21 3.34 13.27
CA GLY A 131 -6.99 2.16 14.09
C GLY A 131 -6.32 2.51 15.43
N SER A 132 -5.36 1.70 15.85
CA SER A 132 -4.54 1.98 17.04
C SER A 132 -3.57 3.15 16.88
N ARG A 133 -3.32 3.58 15.64
CA ARG A 133 -2.42 4.69 15.29
C ARG A 133 -3.12 5.71 14.40
N PRO A 134 -2.68 6.98 14.43
CA PRO A 134 -3.31 8.05 13.67
C PRO A 134 -3.11 7.88 12.15
N LEU A 135 -4.18 8.17 11.39
CA LEU A 135 -4.17 8.15 9.92
C LEU A 135 -3.20 9.17 9.32
N GLN A 136 -2.98 10.28 10.01
CA GLN A 136 -2.09 11.36 9.61
C GLN A 136 -0.63 11.15 10.07
N GLY A 137 -0.35 10.07 10.80
CA GLY A 137 0.96 9.82 11.39
C GLY A 137 1.25 10.74 12.58
N THR A 138 2.53 10.83 12.93
CA THR A 138 3.05 11.69 14.00
C THR A 138 4.40 12.26 13.57
N PRO A 139 4.98 13.23 14.29
CA PRO A 139 6.34 13.71 14.00
C PRO A 139 7.43 12.62 14.00
N THR A 140 7.15 11.43 14.52
CA THR A 140 8.12 10.33 14.64
C THR A 140 7.67 9.02 13.97
N HIS A 141 6.46 8.98 13.40
CA HIS A 141 5.90 7.78 12.79
C HIS A 141 5.12 8.12 11.52
N LEU A 142 5.23 7.26 10.52
CA LEU A 142 4.45 7.32 9.29
C LEU A 142 2.93 7.32 9.54
N PRO A 143 2.15 7.89 8.62
CA PRO A 143 0.70 7.68 8.51
C PRO A 143 0.33 6.19 8.62
N ALA A 144 -0.65 5.86 9.46
CA ALA A 144 -1.10 4.48 9.63
C ALA A 144 -2.30 4.16 8.71
N PRO A 145 -2.46 2.89 8.27
CA PRO A 145 -3.64 2.48 7.53
C PRO A 145 -4.97 2.65 8.31
N PRO A 146 -6.11 2.79 7.61
CA PRO A 146 -7.43 2.78 8.24
C PRO A 146 -7.71 1.50 9.02
N LEU A 147 -8.64 1.61 9.97
CA LEU A 147 -9.07 0.51 10.81
C LEU A 147 -9.46 -0.71 9.97
N GLY A 148 -8.84 -1.86 10.26
CA GLY A 148 -9.09 -3.12 9.57
C GLY A 148 -8.38 -3.27 8.22
N VAL A 149 -7.77 -2.22 7.68
CA VAL A 149 -6.95 -2.27 6.46
C VAL A 149 -5.56 -2.77 6.81
N HIS A 150 -5.19 -3.90 6.22
CA HIS A 150 -3.88 -4.51 6.42
C HIS A 150 -3.45 -5.23 5.15
N GLN A 151 -2.16 -5.20 4.87
CA GLN A 151 -1.56 -5.95 3.77
C GLN A 151 -1.38 -7.42 4.16
N ARG A 152 -1.59 -8.32 3.19
CA ARG A 152 -1.38 -9.75 3.34
C ARG A 152 -0.51 -10.26 2.20
N ARG A 153 0.51 -11.04 2.54
CA ARG A 153 1.43 -11.64 1.57
C ARG A 153 0.73 -12.74 0.75
N LEU A 154 1.01 -12.80 -0.54
CA LEU A 154 0.48 -13.77 -1.49
C LEU A 154 1.53 -14.74 -2.03
N THR A 155 2.79 -14.34 -2.08
CA THR A 155 3.90 -15.17 -2.59
C THR A 155 4.95 -15.40 -1.51
N PHE A 156 5.62 -16.55 -1.58
CA PHE A 156 6.67 -16.96 -0.64
C PHE A 156 7.81 -17.58 -1.45
N THR A 157 8.80 -16.76 -1.80
CA THR A 157 9.89 -17.09 -2.73
C THR A 157 11.18 -17.53 -2.05
N ASP A 158 11.20 -17.62 -0.73
CA ASP A 158 12.38 -18.11 0.00
C ASP A 158 12.70 -19.55 -0.43
N GLY A 159 13.87 -19.77 -1.02
CA GLY A 159 14.28 -21.05 -1.60
C GLY A 159 13.57 -21.46 -2.91
N VAL A 160 12.72 -20.62 -3.50
CA VAL A 160 12.00 -20.91 -4.76
C VAL A 160 12.13 -19.75 -5.75
N VAL A 161 12.73 -20.03 -6.90
CA VAL A 161 12.85 -19.03 -7.98
C VAL A 161 11.49 -18.87 -8.68
N ILE A 162 10.80 -17.76 -8.42
CA ILE A 162 9.68 -17.31 -9.25
C ILE A 162 10.23 -16.34 -10.32
N PRO A 163 10.21 -16.71 -11.62
CA PRO A 163 10.86 -15.92 -12.68
C PRO A 163 10.35 -14.48 -12.79
N ALA A 164 9.07 -14.23 -12.47
CA ALA A 164 8.45 -12.90 -12.54
C ALA A 164 8.87 -11.95 -11.40
N LEU A 165 9.46 -12.45 -10.31
CA LEU A 165 9.85 -11.66 -9.13
C LEU A 165 11.37 -11.59 -8.94
N SER A 166 12.14 -12.26 -9.81
CA SER A 166 13.60 -12.34 -9.68
C SER A 166 14.28 -11.06 -10.21
N PRO A 167 15.21 -10.43 -9.46
CA PRO A 167 15.79 -9.12 -9.80
C PRO A 167 16.66 -9.11 -11.08
N HIS A 168 17.01 -10.27 -11.63
CA HIS A 168 17.90 -10.38 -12.79
C HIS A 168 17.20 -10.45 -14.17
N ARG A 169 15.87 -10.39 -14.24
CA ARG A 169 15.16 -10.26 -15.51
C ARG A 169 13.95 -9.34 -15.36
N ALA A 170 14.18 -8.04 -15.59
CA ALA A 170 13.12 -7.09 -15.89
C ALA A 170 12.47 -7.45 -17.24
N ILE A 171 11.58 -8.43 -17.23
CA ILE A 171 10.53 -8.53 -18.23
C ILE A 171 9.31 -7.95 -17.54
N GLY A 172 8.82 -6.81 -18.03
CA GLY A 172 7.59 -6.19 -17.55
C GLY A 172 6.45 -7.20 -17.61
N CYS A 173 6.24 -7.91 -16.52
CA CYS A 173 5.17 -8.88 -16.39
C CYS A 173 4.14 -8.21 -15.50
N ALA A 174 3.10 -7.67 -16.13
CA ALA A 174 1.88 -7.34 -15.43
C ALA A 174 1.47 -8.61 -14.66
N VAL A 175 1.58 -8.60 -13.34
CA VAL A 175 1.00 -9.63 -12.49
C VAL A 175 -0.50 -9.51 -12.65
N ARG A 176 -1.02 -10.16 -13.69
CA ARG A 176 -2.44 -10.36 -13.89
C ARG A 176 -2.85 -11.37 -12.83
N LEU A 177 -3.14 -10.88 -11.63
CA LEU A 177 -3.90 -11.62 -10.63
C LEU A 177 -5.27 -11.92 -11.26
N MET A 178 -5.33 -13.03 -12.00
CA MET A 178 -6.58 -13.66 -12.38
C MET A 178 -7.13 -14.31 -11.13
N ALA A 179 -7.91 -13.54 -10.36
CA ALA A 179 -8.93 -14.15 -9.54
C ALA A 179 -9.99 -14.71 -10.48
N ALA A 180 -10.12 -16.04 -10.50
CA ALA A 180 -11.22 -16.74 -11.15
C ALA A 180 -12.56 -16.44 -10.45
#